data_AF-A0AAV5EQV7-F1
#
_entry.id   AF-A0AAV5EQV7-F1
#
_cell.length_a   1.000
_cell.length_b   1.000
_cell.length_c   1.000
_cell.angle_alpha   90.00
_cell.angle_beta   90.00
_cell.angle_gamma   90.00
#
_symmetry.space_group_name_H-M   'P 1'
#
loop_
_entity.id
_entity.type
_entity.pdbx_description
1 polymer ?
#
loop_
_entity_poly.entity_id
_entity_poly.type
_entity_poly.pdbx_seq_one_letter_code
_entity_poly.pdbx_strand_id
1 'polypeptide(L)'
;MPRAPLKEGTPKGASPGSVDHVREKLVETLERVVGYKEAENLFEAPYDFRYPAATPGLPSAVFSCFGSSLMLHVERANETNSNKPVILVTHSLRGYYALDFLHRSPLPWCRRYVMLSISVRGGPLIMQALASDLARRR
;
A
#
# COMPACT_ATOMS: atom_id res chain seq x y z
N MET A 1 -6.07 -39.68 27.95
CA MET A 1 -4.95 -38.72 27.85
C MET A 1 -5.49 -37.43 27.25
N PRO A 2 -5.74 -36.36 28.04
CA PRO A 2 -6.25 -35.10 27.53
C PRO A 2 -5.13 -34.29 26.84
N ARG A 3 -5.43 -33.74 25.65
CA ARG A 3 -4.55 -32.85 24.88
C ARG A 3 -4.45 -31.49 25.58
N ALA A 4 -3.23 -31.04 25.87
CA ALA A 4 -2.98 -29.69 26.36
C ALA A 4 -3.31 -28.65 25.27
N PRO A 5 -3.84 -27.47 25.62
CA PRO A 5 -4.09 -26.40 24.65
C PRO A 5 -2.76 -25.73 24.23
N LEU A 6 -2.62 -25.49 22.93
CA LEU A 6 -1.55 -24.68 22.35
C LEU A 6 -1.61 -23.27 22.94
N LYS A 7 -0.50 -22.82 23.53
CA LYS A 7 -0.35 -21.43 23.98
C LYS A 7 -0.48 -20.51 22.77
N GLU A 8 -1.49 -19.64 22.79
CA GLU A 8 -1.57 -18.47 21.92
C GLU A 8 -0.27 -17.68 22.05
N GLY A 9 0.46 -17.60 20.94
CA GLY A 9 1.62 -16.73 20.82
C GLY A 9 1.15 -15.29 20.86
N THR A 10 1.62 -14.56 21.86
CA THR A 10 1.55 -13.10 21.93
C THR A 10 1.99 -12.45 20.62
N PRO A 11 1.33 -11.37 20.16
CA PRO A 11 1.74 -10.67 18.94
C PRO A 11 3.14 -10.12 19.15
N LYS A 12 4.09 -10.72 18.43
CA LYS A 12 5.50 -10.37 18.49
C LYS A 12 5.63 -9.01 17.81
N GLY A 13 5.67 -7.94 18.64
CA GLY A 13 5.89 -6.58 18.17
C GLY A 13 7.05 -6.54 17.18
N ALA A 14 6.79 -6.02 15.99
CA ALA A 14 7.75 -5.95 14.90
C ALA A 14 9.05 -5.27 15.37
N SER A 15 10.20 -5.84 15.01
CA SER A 15 11.49 -5.26 15.40
C SER A 15 11.65 -3.86 14.81
N PRO A 16 12.27 -2.91 15.54
CA PRO A 16 12.49 -1.57 15.03
C PRO A 16 13.28 -1.65 13.72
N GLY A 17 12.66 -1.18 12.62
CA GLY A 17 13.27 -1.20 11.28
C GLY A 17 12.85 -2.36 10.36
N SER A 18 11.97 -3.27 10.78
CA SER A 18 11.35 -4.23 9.85
C SER A 18 10.38 -3.52 8.88
N VAL A 19 10.09 -4.16 7.74
CA VAL A 19 9.12 -3.64 6.76
C VAL A 19 7.74 -3.46 7.39
N ASP A 20 7.36 -4.36 8.29
CA ASP A 20 6.10 -4.30 9.04
C ASP A 20 6.07 -3.11 9.99
N HIS A 21 7.19 -2.84 10.68
CA HIS A 21 7.28 -1.70 11.59
C HIS A 21 7.15 -0.34 10.87
N VAL A 22 7.75 -0.21 9.68
CA VAL A 22 7.63 1.02 8.88
C VAL A 22 6.20 1.21 8.36
N ARG A 23 5.56 0.12 7.93
CA ARG A 23 4.15 0.11 7.50
C ARG A 23 3.22 0.54 8.63
N GLU A 24 3.33 -0.13 9.78
CA GLU A 24 2.51 0.16 10.97
C GLU A 24 2.63 1.61 11.40
N LYS A 25 3.85 2.16 11.42
CA LYS A 25 4.07 3.56 11.78
C LYS A 25 3.47 4.55 10.79
N LEU A 26 3.48 4.22 9.49
CA LEU A 26 2.82 5.04 8.47
C LEU A 26 1.30 5.02 8.67
N VAL A 27 0.71 3.83 8.85
CA VAL A 27 -0.73 3.66 9.08
C VAL A 27 -1.14 4.45 10.32
N GLU A 28 -0.48 4.22 11.47
CA GLU A 28 -0.77 4.92 12.73
C GLU A 28 -0.71 6.44 12.55
N THR A 29 0.28 6.93 11.79
CA THR A 29 0.41 8.37 11.53
C THR A 29 -0.75 8.91 10.69
N LEU A 30 -1.14 8.21 9.62
CA LEU A 30 -2.23 8.62 8.76
C LEU A 30 -3.57 8.63 9.50
N GLU A 31 -3.79 7.65 10.39
CA GLU A 31 -4.97 7.59 11.25
C GLU A 31 -4.98 8.74 12.25
N ARG A 32 -3.86 8.99 12.95
CA ARG A 32 -3.79 10.01 14.01
C ARG A 32 -3.78 11.45 13.50
N VAL A 33 -3.09 11.71 12.39
CA VAL A 33 -2.85 13.08 11.90
C VAL A 33 -3.95 13.53 10.94
N VAL A 34 -4.39 12.64 10.05
CA VAL A 34 -5.33 12.98 8.97
C VAL A 34 -6.73 12.39 9.22
N GLY A 35 -6.85 11.36 10.07
CA GLY A 35 -8.13 10.69 10.32
C GLY A 35 -8.48 9.64 9.27
N TYR A 36 -7.47 9.08 8.58
CA TYR A 36 -7.68 7.85 7.81
C TYR A 36 -8.08 6.71 8.76
N LYS A 37 -8.70 5.68 8.21
CA LYS A 37 -9.09 4.48 8.92
C LYS A 37 -8.86 3.29 8.02
N GLU A 38 -8.16 2.30 8.55
CA GLU A 38 -7.94 1.04 7.87
C GLU A 38 -9.27 0.40 7.43
N ALA A 39 -9.28 -0.17 6.22
CA ALA A 39 -10.44 -0.79 5.56
C ALA A 39 -11.64 0.14 5.23
N GLU A 40 -11.66 1.40 5.65
CA GLU A 40 -12.67 2.38 5.23
C GLU A 40 -12.16 3.24 4.05
N ASN A 41 -11.04 3.93 4.26
CA ASN A 41 -10.44 4.85 3.29
C ASN A 41 -8.91 4.69 3.17
N LEU A 42 -8.34 3.70 3.87
CA LEU A 42 -6.95 3.28 3.79
C LEU A 42 -6.91 1.77 3.52
N PHE A 43 -6.33 1.38 2.38
CA PHE A 43 -6.32 0.00 1.92
C PHE A 43 -4.89 -0.46 1.67
N GLU A 44 -4.57 -1.66 2.13
CA GLU A 44 -3.31 -2.31 1.81
C GLU A 44 -3.39 -3.07 0.49
N ALA A 45 -2.29 -3.06 -0.25
CA ALA A 45 -2.13 -3.83 -1.49
C ALA A 45 -0.82 -4.63 -1.42
N PRO A 46 -0.78 -5.74 -0.68
CA PRO A 46 0.42 -6.55 -0.56
C PRO A 46 0.77 -7.19 -1.91
N TYR A 47 2.05 -7.11 -2.27
CA TYR A 47 2.64 -7.81 -3.41
C TYR A 47 3.79 -8.71 -2.96
N ASP A 48 3.82 -9.94 -3.46
CA ASP A 48 4.89 -10.91 -3.23
C ASP A 48 6.08 -10.60 -4.15
N PHE A 49 7.08 -9.93 -3.59
CA PHE A 49 8.28 -9.47 -4.29
C PHE A 49 9.20 -10.61 -4.77
N ARG A 50 8.95 -11.87 -4.36
CA ARG A 50 9.68 -13.04 -4.89
C ARG A 50 9.36 -13.27 -6.37
N TYR A 51 8.21 -12.80 -6.82
CA TYR A 51 7.81 -12.81 -8.21
C TYR A 51 7.97 -11.40 -8.75
N PRO A 52 9.01 -11.09 -9.54
CA PRO A 52 9.10 -9.79 -10.16
C PRO A 52 8.02 -9.64 -11.24
N ALA A 53 7.63 -8.39 -11.51
CA ALA A 53 6.92 -8.06 -12.75
C ALA A 53 7.75 -8.61 -13.93
N ALA A 54 7.11 -9.41 -14.79
CA ALA A 54 7.80 -9.91 -15.97
C ALA A 54 8.28 -8.74 -16.83
N THR A 55 9.39 -8.95 -17.53
CA THR A 55 9.94 -8.01 -18.52
C THR A 55 8.82 -7.35 -19.32
N PRO A 56 8.85 -6.03 -19.55
CA PRO A 56 7.82 -5.35 -20.32
C PRO A 56 7.51 -6.11 -21.62
N GLY A 57 6.23 -6.44 -21.84
CA GLY A 57 5.77 -7.23 -22.99
C GLY A 57 5.68 -8.74 -22.76
N LEU A 58 6.17 -9.28 -21.64
CA LEU A 58 5.97 -10.68 -21.25
C LEU A 58 4.83 -10.82 -20.23
N PRO A 59 3.99 -11.87 -20.34
CA PRO A 59 2.93 -12.13 -19.37
C PRO A 59 3.52 -12.64 -18.04
N SER A 60 3.02 -12.12 -16.93
CA SER A 60 3.23 -12.68 -15.58
C SER A 60 1.89 -12.89 -14.92
N ALA A 61 1.51 -14.15 -14.71
CA ALA A 61 0.23 -14.48 -14.09
C ALA A 61 0.09 -13.88 -12.67
N VAL A 62 1.19 -13.87 -11.91
CA VAL A 62 1.22 -13.31 -10.55
C VAL A 62 1.02 -11.78 -10.59
N PHE A 63 1.70 -11.09 -11.50
CA PHE A 63 1.56 -9.65 -11.64
C PHE A 63 0.19 -9.26 -12.19
N SER A 64 -0.35 -10.00 -13.16
CA SER A 64 -1.70 -9.76 -13.67
C SER A 64 -2.76 -9.98 -12.60
N CYS A 65 -2.64 -11.03 -11.78
CA CYS A 65 -3.54 -11.26 -10.65
C CYS A 65 -3.47 -10.11 -9.65
N PHE A 66 -2.27 -9.69 -9.25
CA PHE A 66 -2.06 -8.52 -8.40
C PHE A 66 -2.67 -7.25 -8.99
N GLY A 67 -2.45 -6.98 -10.28
CA GLY A 67 -3.01 -5.82 -10.98
C GLY A 67 -4.53 -5.82 -10.98
N SER A 68 -5.16 -6.95 -11.29
CA SER A 68 -6.62 -7.09 -11.25
C SER A 68 -7.17 -6.87 -9.84
N SER A 69 -6.54 -7.46 -8.83
CA SER A 69 -6.92 -7.20 -7.44
C SER A 69 -6.75 -5.73 -7.06
N LEU A 70 -5.64 -5.10 -7.46
CA LEU A 70 -5.38 -3.69 -7.16
C LEU A 70 -6.42 -2.78 -7.83
N MET A 71 -6.81 -3.03 -9.08
CA MET A 71 -7.88 -2.27 -9.74
C MET A 71 -9.18 -2.33 -8.95
N LEU A 72 -9.59 -3.51 -8.48
CA LEU A 72 -10.80 -3.68 -7.67
C LEU A 72 -10.72 -2.89 -6.35
N HIS A 73 -9.56 -2.88 -5.69
CA HIS A 73 -9.38 -2.09 -4.47
C HIS A 73 -9.48 -0.58 -4.76
N VAL A 74 -8.88 -0.12 -5.86
CA VAL A 74 -8.93 1.28 -6.29
C VAL A 74 -10.37 1.72 -6.63
N GLU A 75 -11.10 0.89 -7.37
CA GLU A 75 -12.50 1.15 -7.73
C GLU A 75 -13.38 1.19 -6.48
N ARG A 76 -13.23 0.22 -5.57
CA ARG A 76 -13.97 0.20 -4.31
C ARG A 76 -13.66 1.43 -3.44
N ALA A 77 -12.38 1.80 -3.32
CA ALA A 77 -11.98 2.98 -2.57
C ALA A 77 -12.51 4.29 -3.18
N ASN A 78 -12.62 4.36 -4.51
CA ASN A 78 -13.24 5.47 -5.21
C ASN A 78 -14.73 5.56 -4.87
N GLU A 79 -15.45 4.44 -4.96
CA GLU A 79 -16.89 4.36 -4.66
C GLU A 79 -17.18 4.73 -3.20
N THR A 80 -16.41 4.19 -2.24
CA THR A 80 -16.60 4.50 -0.81
C THR A 80 -16.19 5.93 -0.46
N ASN A 81 -15.32 6.56 -1.26
CA ASN A 81 -14.88 7.95 -1.06
C ASN A 81 -15.59 8.95 -1.99
N SER A 82 -16.88 8.76 -2.24
CA SER A 82 -17.72 9.68 -3.03
C SER A 82 -17.20 9.94 -4.44
N ASN A 83 -16.72 8.89 -5.11
CA ASN A 83 -16.15 8.93 -6.47
C ASN A 83 -14.88 9.77 -6.60
N LYS A 84 -14.16 10.05 -5.50
CA LYS A 84 -12.88 10.76 -5.55
C LYS A 84 -11.74 9.82 -5.97
N PRO A 85 -10.84 10.26 -6.87
CA PRO A 85 -9.70 9.45 -7.28
C PRO A 85 -8.76 9.16 -6.10
N VAL A 86 -8.12 7.99 -6.13
CA VAL A 86 -7.28 7.48 -5.04
C VAL A 86 -5.84 8.00 -5.14
N ILE A 87 -5.13 7.98 -4.02
CA ILE A 87 -3.69 8.21 -3.95
C ILE A 87 -3.01 6.87 -3.71
N LEU A 88 -2.10 6.50 -4.61
CA LEU A 88 -1.24 5.32 -4.44
C LEU A 88 0.02 5.71 -3.68
N VAL A 89 0.22 5.16 -2.49
CA VAL A 89 1.44 5.36 -1.70
C VAL A 89 2.27 4.09 -1.76
N THR A 90 3.52 4.22 -2.19
CA THR A 90 4.45 3.10 -2.34
C THR A 90 5.79 3.39 -1.69
N HIS A 91 6.51 2.33 -1.35
CA HIS A 91 7.81 2.42 -0.71
C HIS A 91 8.85 1.56 -1.46
N SER A 92 10.04 2.14 -1.69
CA SER A 92 11.18 1.45 -2.29
C SER A 92 10.81 0.75 -3.61
N LEU A 93 11.19 -0.52 -3.79
CA LEU A 93 10.93 -1.31 -5.00
C LEU A 93 9.43 -1.40 -5.36
N ARG A 94 8.52 -1.24 -4.39
CA ARG A 94 7.08 -1.26 -4.67
C ARG A 94 6.63 -0.10 -5.56
N GLY A 95 7.37 1.01 -5.59
CA GLY A 95 7.10 2.13 -6.51
C GLY A 95 7.32 1.75 -7.98
N TYR A 96 8.31 0.89 -8.27
CA TYR A 96 8.50 0.35 -9.62
C TYR A 96 7.31 -0.50 -10.05
N TYR A 97 6.81 -1.38 -9.17
CA TYR A 97 5.66 -2.23 -9.48
C TYR A 97 4.36 -1.43 -9.65
N ALA A 98 4.15 -0.37 -8.86
CA ALA A 98 3.01 0.53 -9.07
C ALA A 98 3.12 1.31 -10.39
N LEU A 99 4.33 1.73 -10.79
CA LEU A 99 4.53 2.37 -12.08
C LEU A 99 4.27 1.40 -13.24
N ASP A 100 4.78 0.17 -13.19
CA ASP A 100 4.52 -0.85 -14.21
C ASP A 100 3.03 -1.21 -14.28
N PHE A 101 2.34 -1.25 -13.14
CA PHE A 101 0.89 -1.39 -13.09
C PHE A 101 0.20 -0.24 -13.84
N LEU A 102 0.49 1.01 -13.49
CA LEU A 102 -0.12 2.19 -14.12
C LEU A 102 0.20 2.29 -15.63
N HIS A 103 1.38 1.87 -16.06
CA HIS A 103 1.75 1.82 -17.49
C HIS A 103 0.96 0.76 -18.27
N ARG A 104 0.55 -0.34 -17.62
CA ARG A 104 -0.25 -1.40 -18.25
C ARG A 104 -1.76 -1.16 -18.14
N SER A 105 -2.20 -0.28 -17.23
CA SER A 105 -3.60 0.08 -17.06
C SER A 105 -4.12 0.97 -18.19
N PRO A 106 -5.40 0.85 -18.59
CA PRO A 106 -6.00 1.73 -19.60
C PRO A 106 -5.94 3.21 -19.18
N LEU A 107 -5.51 4.10 -20.08
CA LEU A 107 -5.40 5.53 -19.78
C LEU A 107 -6.71 6.18 -19.28
N PRO A 108 -7.90 5.86 -19.83
CA PRO A 108 -9.16 6.38 -19.30
C PRO A 108 -9.42 5.93 -17.86
N TRP A 109 -8.99 4.72 -17.50
CA TRP A 109 -9.10 4.20 -16.14
C TRP A 109 -8.20 4.98 -15.19
N CYS A 110 -6.91 5.16 -15.54
CA CYS A 110 -5.97 5.94 -14.73
C CYS A 110 -6.48 7.35 -14.46
N ARG A 111 -7.00 8.04 -15.48
CA ARG A 111 -7.54 9.41 -15.36
C ARG A 111 -8.77 9.50 -14.46
N ARG A 112 -9.58 8.44 -14.41
CA ARG A 112 -10.79 8.40 -13.60
C ARG A 112 -10.50 8.08 -12.14
N TYR A 113 -9.60 7.12 -11.90
CA TYR A 113 -9.47 6.51 -10.59
C TYR A 113 -8.21 6.91 -9.83
N VAL A 114 -7.15 7.40 -10.49
CA VAL A 114 -5.85 7.66 -9.83
C VAL A 114 -5.53 9.15 -9.89
N MET A 115 -5.35 9.76 -8.72
CA MET A 115 -4.99 11.17 -8.59
C MET A 115 -3.49 11.38 -8.60
N LEU A 116 -2.77 10.55 -7.82
CA LEU A 116 -1.35 10.71 -7.57
C LEU A 116 -0.72 9.37 -7.17
N SER A 117 0.49 9.11 -7.66
CA SER A 117 1.35 8.03 -7.17
C SER A 117 2.57 8.63 -6.48
N ILE A 118 2.73 8.35 -5.20
CA ILE A 118 3.86 8.79 -4.39
C ILE A 118 4.73 7.56 -4.11
N SER A 119 5.95 7.58 -4.62
CA SER A 119 6.97 6.59 -4.27
C SER A 119 7.96 7.20 -3.30
N VAL A 120 7.91 6.76 -2.04
CA VAL A 120 8.89 7.20 -1.05
C VAL A 120 10.14 6.35 -1.22
N ARG A 121 11.17 6.96 -1.84
CA ARG A 121 12.52 6.40 -1.90
C ARG A 121 13.37 7.12 -0.86
N GLY A 122 13.34 6.59 0.36
CA GLY A 122 14.12 7.10 1.47
C GLY A 122 13.96 6.22 2.68
N GLY A 123 15.04 6.04 3.45
CA GLY A 123 14.96 5.37 4.75
C GLY A 123 13.96 6.07 5.69
N PRO A 124 13.69 5.49 6.87
CA PRO A 124 12.63 5.91 7.80
C PRO A 124 12.60 7.42 8.16
N LEU A 125 13.69 8.14 7.91
CA LEU A 125 13.80 9.59 8.02
C LEU A 125 12.93 10.37 7.03
N ILE A 126 12.81 9.93 5.76
CA ILE A 126 12.00 10.65 4.76
C ILE A 126 10.50 10.44 5.04
N MET A 127 10.11 9.25 5.51
CA MET A 127 8.74 8.98 5.96
C MET A 127 8.37 9.81 7.21
N GLN A 128 9.28 9.91 8.19
CA GLN A 128 9.07 10.79 9.34
C GLN A 128 9.01 12.27 8.95
N ALA A 129 9.79 12.70 7.97
CA ALA A 129 9.75 14.08 7.47
C ALA A 129 8.42 14.38 6.75
N LEU A 130 7.94 13.47 5.89
CA LEU A 130 6.65 13.62 5.21
C LEU A 130 5.49 13.62 6.21
N ALA A 131 5.49 12.68 7.16
CA ALA A 131 4.57 12.64 8.29
C ALA A 131 4.56 13.95 9.09
N SER A 132 5.76 14.47 9.38
CA SER A 132 5.93 15.71 10.15
C SER A 132 5.52 16.95 9.38
N ASP A 133 5.68 16.99 8.05
CA ASP A 133 5.23 18.13 7.22
C ASP A 133 3.71 18.13 7.11
N LEU A 134 3.09 16.96 6.89
CA LEU A 134 1.63 16.80 6.90
C LEU A 134 1.01 17.20 8.25
N ALA A 135 1.68 16.91 9.36
CA ALA A 135 1.23 17.31 10.69
C ALA A 135 1.39 18.82 10.99
N ARG A 136 2.25 19.54 10.25
CA ARG A 136 2.65 20.92 10.55
C ARG A 136 1.91 21.97 9.72
N ARG A 137 1.26 21.60 8.61
CA ARG A 137 0.49 22.50 7.74
C ARG A 137 -0.91 22.82 8.29
N ARG A 138 -1.05 22.95 9.60
CA ARG A 138 -2.28 23.35 10.28
C ARG A 138 -2.32 24.86 10.50
#